data_AF-A0A959EI79-F1
#
_entry.id   AF-A0A959EI79-F1
#
_cell.length_a   1.000
_cell.length_b   1.000
_cell.length_c   1.000
_cell.angle_alpha   90.00
_cell.angle_beta   90.00
_cell.angle_gamma   90.00
#
_symmetry.space_group_name_H-M   'P 1'
#
loop_
_entity.id
_entity.type
_entity.pdbx_description
1 polymer ?
#
loop_
_entity_poly.entity_id
_entity_poly.type
_entity_poly.pdbx_seq_one_letter_code
_entity_poly.pdbx_strand_id
1 'polypeptide(L)'
;MNTVKLLCLLGLALSCSHCSDQPNYEKMAAEICKCSEGLVPLYSQVEELFRNNEGEKAMALMGEIESEMDAQADCIDRISEKYGEIETDEAREQIHANLVKLCPDVAELLDQGGVEHEE
;
A
#
# COMPACT_ATOMS: atom_id res chain seq x y z
N MET A 1 -20.62 -28.31 39.14
CA MET A 1 -20.15 -27.25 40.08
C MET A 1 -18.66 -27.07 39.78
N ASN A 2 -18.23 -26.22 38.84
CA ASN A 2 -18.47 -24.77 38.70
C ASN A 2 -17.78 -23.95 39.81
N THR A 3 -16.44 -23.94 39.83
CA THR A 3 -15.63 -23.05 40.70
C THR A 3 -14.35 -22.51 40.06
N VAL A 4 -13.96 -22.90 38.84
CA VAL A 4 -12.76 -22.32 38.16
C VAL A 4 -13.16 -21.18 37.20
N LYS A 5 -14.14 -20.35 37.61
CA LYS A 5 -14.63 -19.21 36.83
C LYS A 5 -14.46 -17.85 37.54
N LEU A 6 -13.68 -17.81 38.61
CA LEU A 6 -13.63 -16.64 39.50
C LEU A 6 -12.20 -16.28 39.95
N LEU A 7 -11.28 -16.06 39.00
CA LEU A 7 -9.91 -15.58 39.30
C LEU A 7 -9.29 -14.77 38.13
N CYS A 8 -10.10 -13.95 37.44
CA CYS A 8 -9.63 -12.93 36.49
C CYS A 8 -9.88 -11.48 36.96
N LEU A 9 -10.38 -11.28 38.17
CA LEU A 9 -10.63 -9.95 38.75
C LEU A 9 -9.77 -9.82 40.00
N LEU A 10 -8.90 -8.80 40.02
CA LEU A 10 -7.87 -8.47 41.03
C LEU A 10 -6.48 -9.10 40.85
N GLY A 11 -5.93 -9.03 39.64
CA GLY A 11 -4.49 -8.94 39.41
C GLY A 11 -4.20 -7.71 38.56
N LEU A 12 -3.86 -6.59 39.19
CA LEU A 12 -3.42 -5.37 38.51
C LEU A 12 -2.08 -5.62 37.82
N ALA A 13 -2.05 -5.31 36.52
CA ALA A 13 -0.89 -4.95 35.70
C ALA A 13 0.27 -5.96 35.65
N LEU A 14 0.31 -6.78 34.59
CA LEU A 14 1.51 -7.28 33.87
C LEU A 14 1.23 -8.53 33.04
N SER A 15 0.00 -8.72 32.56
CA SER A 15 -0.24 -9.53 31.38
C SER A 15 -0.47 -8.56 30.24
N CYS A 16 0.61 -7.89 29.82
CA CYS A 16 0.65 -7.40 28.45
C CYS A 16 0.27 -8.60 27.60
N SER A 17 -0.88 -8.46 26.97
CA SER A 17 -1.19 -9.01 25.67
C SER A 17 0.08 -9.55 25.03
N HIS A 18 0.03 -10.83 24.66
CA HIS A 18 0.84 -11.32 23.58
C HIS A 18 0.50 -10.43 22.38
N CYS A 19 1.16 -9.27 22.29
CA CYS A 19 1.01 -8.27 21.25
C CYS A 19 1.48 -9.00 20.01
N SER A 20 0.55 -9.43 19.18
CA SER A 20 0.89 -9.92 17.86
C SER A 20 1.64 -8.79 17.16
N ASP A 21 2.95 -8.96 16.97
CA ASP A 21 3.76 -8.21 16.00
C ASP A 21 3.31 -8.58 14.57
N GLN A 22 2.00 -8.59 14.30
CA GLN A 22 1.49 -8.70 12.96
C GLN A 22 1.63 -7.32 12.30
N PRO A 23 2.20 -7.25 11.08
CA PRO A 23 2.29 -6.00 10.34
C PRO A 23 0.90 -5.39 10.20
N ASN A 24 0.80 -4.09 10.45
CA ASN A 24 -0.47 -3.39 10.30
C ASN A 24 -0.71 -3.06 8.82
N TYR A 25 -1.21 -4.04 8.07
CA TYR A 25 -1.39 -3.95 6.61
C TYR A 25 -2.31 -2.80 6.19
N GLU A 26 -3.32 -2.44 7.00
CA GLU A 26 -4.18 -1.28 6.72
C GLU A 26 -3.40 0.04 6.79
N LYS A 27 -2.54 0.22 7.81
CA LYS A 27 -1.68 1.41 7.91
C LYS A 27 -0.61 1.44 6.82
N MET A 28 -0.04 0.28 6.49
CA MET A 28 0.92 0.15 5.41
C MET A 28 0.29 0.57 4.08
N ALA A 29 -0.88 0.03 3.74
CA ALA A 29 -1.64 0.41 2.55
C ALA A 29 -1.97 1.91 2.53
N ALA A 30 -2.40 2.48 3.66
CA ALA A 30 -2.68 3.92 3.75
C ALA A 30 -1.44 4.80 3.48
N GLU A 31 -0.24 4.35 3.87
CA GLU A 31 1.00 5.06 3.56
C GLU A 31 1.44 4.85 2.10
N ILE A 32 1.25 3.66 1.54
CA ILE A 32 1.46 3.39 0.10
C ILE A 32 0.56 4.28 -0.76
N CYS A 33 -0.72 4.45 -0.37
CA CYS A 33 -1.63 5.40 -1.03
C CYS A 33 -1.00 6.80 -1.10
N LYS A 34 -0.46 7.30 0.03
CA LYS A 34 0.17 8.63 0.10
C LYS A 34 1.43 8.72 -0.74
N CYS A 35 2.27 7.67 -0.76
CA CYS A 35 3.46 7.63 -1.61
C CYS A 35 3.12 7.71 -3.10
N SER A 36 1.87 7.40 -3.48
CA SER A 36 1.43 7.30 -4.87
C SER A 36 0.56 8.48 -5.33
N GLU A 37 0.28 9.45 -4.45
CA GLU A 37 -0.62 10.59 -4.74
C GLU A 37 -0.12 11.46 -5.92
N GLY A 38 1.19 11.57 -6.12
CA GLY A 38 1.77 12.33 -7.23
C GLY A 38 1.64 11.64 -8.59
N LEU A 39 1.63 10.29 -8.61
CA LEU A 39 1.63 9.52 -9.85
C LEU A 39 0.25 9.40 -10.50
N VAL A 40 -0.79 9.12 -9.72
CA VAL A 40 -2.16 8.95 -10.22
C VAL A 40 -2.63 10.07 -11.16
N PRO A 41 -2.47 11.38 -10.82
CA PRO A 41 -2.89 12.45 -11.72
C PRO A 41 -2.03 12.55 -12.98
N LEU A 42 -0.75 12.13 -12.95
CA LEU A 42 0.10 12.15 -14.14
C LEU A 42 -0.31 11.07 -15.14
N TYR A 43 -0.59 9.85 -14.68
CA TYR A 43 -1.12 8.77 -15.53
C TYR A 43 -2.47 9.14 -16.14
N SER A 44 -3.36 9.75 -15.35
CA SER A 44 -4.65 10.26 -15.84
C SER A 44 -4.48 11.31 -16.94
N GLN A 45 -3.52 12.24 -16.78
CA GLN A 45 -3.21 13.26 -17.78
C GLN A 45 -2.63 12.64 -19.06
N VAL A 46 -1.72 11.67 -18.94
CA VAL A 46 -1.17 10.96 -20.10
C VAL A 46 -2.27 10.26 -20.90
N GLU A 47 -3.19 9.56 -20.21
CA GLU A 47 -4.31 8.88 -20.85
C GLU A 47 -5.23 9.87 -21.58
N GLU A 48 -5.54 11.02 -20.97
CA GLU A 48 -6.32 12.09 -21.59
C GLU A 48 -5.63 12.66 -22.83
N LEU A 49 -4.34 12.95 -22.75
CA LEU A 49 -3.55 13.48 -23.86
C LEU A 49 -3.52 12.49 -25.03
N PHE A 50 -3.41 11.18 -24.76
CA PHE A 50 -3.51 10.17 -25.82
C PHE A 50 -4.90 10.13 -26.46
N ARG A 51 -5.98 10.18 -25.65
CA ARG A 51 -7.37 10.26 -26.18
C ARG A 51 -7.58 11.48 -27.06
N ASN A 52 -6.90 12.59 -26.76
CA ASN A 52 -6.98 13.84 -27.52
C ASN A 52 -6.00 13.91 -28.72
N ASN A 53 -5.26 12.84 -29.02
CA ASN A 53 -4.20 12.81 -30.05
C ASN A 53 -3.04 13.80 -29.78
N GLU A 54 -2.80 14.13 -28.52
CA GLU A 54 -1.76 15.06 -28.06
C GLU A 54 -0.52 14.29 -27.52
N GLY A 55 -0.10 13.24 -28.24
CA GLY A 55 0.97 12.34 -27.80
C GLY A 55 2.30 13.04 -27.50
N GLU A 56 2.63 14.14 -28.19
CA GLU A 56 3.83 14.93 -27.90
C GLU A 56 3.79 15.55 -26.49
N LYS A 57 2.62 16.01 -26.04
CA LYS A 57 2.44 16.52 -24.67
C LYS A 57 2.50 15.38 -23.66
N ALA A 58 1.98 14.21 -24.00
CA ALA A 58 2.09 13.03 -23.13
C ALA A 58 3.57 12.63 -22.93
N MET A 59 4.38 12.65 -23.99
CA MET A 59 5.82 12.40 -23.90
C MET A 59 6.55 13.43 -23.03
N ALA A 60 6.08 14.68 -22.99
CA ALA A 60 6.67 15.71 -22.14
C ALA A 60 6.44 15.45 -20.64
N LEU A 61 5.43 14.67 -20.27
CA LEU A 61 5.16 14.30 -18.87
C LEU A 61 6.04 13.13 -18.38
N MET A 62 6.70 12.39 -19.28
CA MET A 62 7.44 11.17 -18.91
C MET A 62 8.56 11.44 -17.89
N GLY A 63 9.28 12.57 -18.00
CA GLY A 63 10.31 12.92 -17.03
C GLY A 63 9.74 13.24 -15.64
N GLU A 64 8.52 13.76 -15.56
CA GLU A 64 7.84 13.99 -14.28
C GLU A 64 7.34 12.67 -13.68
N ILE A 65 6.83 11.77 -14.52
CA ILE A 65 6.45 10.41 -14.11
C ILE A 65 7.65 9.64 -13.57
N GLU A 66 8.79 9.66 -14.27
CA GLU A 66 10.02 9.02 -13.80
C GLU A 66 10.45 9.57 -12.42
N SER A 67 10.44 10.90 -12.27
CA SER A 67 10.78 11.54 -10.99
C SER A 67 9.83 11.15 -9.85
N GLU A 68 8.53 11.05 -10.12
CA GLU A 68 7.54 10.65 -9.12
C GLU A 68 7.60 9.14 -8.82
N MET A 69 7.99 8.31 -9.79
CA MET A 69 8.24 6.87 -9.58
C MET A 69 9.45 6.64 -8.67
N ASP A 70 10.55 7.38 -8.88
CA ASP A 70 11.71 7.34 -8.00
C ASP A 70 11.33 7.77 -6.57
N ALA A 71 10.55 8.86 -6.44
CA ALA A 71 10.06 9.34 -5.15
C ALA A 71 9.12 8.32 -4.46
N GLN A 72 8.26 7.64 -5.23
CA GLN A 72 7.39 6.58 -4.74
C GLN A 72 8.21 5.39 -4.24
N ALA A 73 9.20 4.92 -4.98
CA ALA A 73 10.08 3.82 -4.59
C ALA A 73 10.79 4.11 -3.26
N ASP A 74 11.44 5.28 -3.17
CA ASP A 74 12.07 5.76 -1.93
C ASP A 74 11.08 5.82 -0.75
N CYS A 75 9.82 6.16 -1.02
CA CYS A 75 8.77 6.23 -0.02
C CYS A 75 8.32 4.84 0.44
N ILE A 76 8.16 3.89 -0.47
CA ILE A 76 7.80 2.50 -0.17
C ILE A 76 8.92 1.80 0.59
N ASP A 77 10.19 2.06 0.27
CA ASP A 77 11.33 1.49 1.01
C ASP A 77 11.29 1.91 2.49
N ARG A 78 10.98 3.18 2.78
CA ARG A 78 10.79 3.66 4.16
C ARG A 78 9.59 3.00 4.87
N ILE A 79 8.55 2.62 4.13
CA ILE A 79 7.42 1.89 4.69
C ILE A 79 7.86 0.47 5.06
N SER A 80 8.63 -0.20 4.21
CA SER A 80 9.19 -1.53 4.48
C SER A 80 10.12 -1.53 5.68
N GLU A 81 10.99 -0.50 5.83
CA GLU A 81 11.83 -0.32 7.02
C GLU A 81 11.01 -0.15 8.30
N LYS A 82 9.84 0.50 8.21
CA LYS A 82 8.99 0.84 9.36
C LYS A 82 8.06 -0.29 9.79
N TYR A 83 7.54 -1.05 8.85
CA TYR A 83 6.49 -2.05 9.11
C TYR A 83 6.94 -3.50 8.83
N GLY A 84 8.13 -3.69 8.27
CA GLY A 84 8.64 -4.97 7.81
C GLY A 84 8.44 -5.18 6.31
N GLU A 85 9.25 -6.06 5.73
CA GLU A 85 9.21 -6.40 4.30
C GLU A 85 7.95 -7.18 3.91
N ILE A 86 7.48 -6.98 2.67
CA ILE A 86 6.31 -7.64 2.10
C ILE A 86 6.77 -8.94 1.38
N GLU A 87 7.16 -9.94 2.17
CA GLU A 87 7.74 -11.18 1.64
C GLU A 87 6.72 -12.29 1.34
N THR A 88 5.52 -12.25 1.93
CA THR A 88 4.53 -13.32 1.80
C THR A 88 3.38 -12.95 0.87
N ASP A 89 2.83 -13.95 0.17
CA ASP A 89 1.64 -13.77 -0.65
C ASP A 89 0.44 -13.28 0.18
N GLU A 90 0.28 -13.80 1.41
CA GLU A 90 -0.76 -13.32 2.34
C GLU A 90 -0.59 -11.83 2.67
N ALA A 91 0.63 -11.35 2.90
CA ALA A 91 0.88 -9.93 3.15
C ALA A 91 0.53 -9.09 1.92
N ARG A 92 0.92 -9.53 0.72
CA ARG A 92 0.60 -8.86 -0.55
C ARG A 92 -0.92 -8.77 -0.76
N GLU A 93 -1.63 -9.88 -0.56
CA GLU A 93 -3.09 -9.94 -0.66
C GLU A 93 -3.77 -9.00 0.35
N GLN A 94 -3.33 -9.00 1.61
CA GLN A 94 -3.90 -8.12 2.65
C GLN A 94 -3.65 -6.63 2.34
N ILE A 95 -2.44 -6.28 1.89
CA ILE A 95 -2.12 -4.90 1.50
C ILE A 95 -2.94 -4.49 0.30
N HIS A 96 -2.99 -5.30 -0.75
CA HIS A 96 -3.78 -5.03 -1.94
C HIS A 96 -5.28 -4.87 -1.62
N ALA A 97 -5.86 -5.75 -0.80
CA ALA A 97 -7.25 -5.61 -0.35
C ALA A 97 -7.51 -4.28 0.38
N ASN A 98 -6.54 -3.80 1.16
CA ASN A 98 -6.64 -2.48 1.80
C ASN A 98 -6.42 -1.33 0.81
N LEU A 99 -5.55 -1.46 -0.20
CA LEU A 99 -5.38 -0.47 -1.26
C LEU A 99 -6.67 -0.29 -2.07
N VAL A 100 -7.29 -1.39 -2.50
CA VAL A 100 -8.59 -1.36 -3.22
C VAL A 100 -9.66 -0.61 -2.41
N LYS A 101 -9.65 -0.76 -1.07
CA LYS A 101 -10.58 -0.08 -0.18
C LYS A 101 -10.25 1.40 0.07
N LEU A 102 -8.96 1.72 0.23
CA LEU A 102 -8.50 3.04 0.70
C LEU A 102 -8.19 4.01 -0.46
N CYS A 103 -7.62 3.50 -1.54
CA CYS A 103 -7.17 4.27 -2.71
C CYS A 103 -7.31 3.41 -4.00
N PRO A 104 -8.54 3.24 -4.53
CA PRO A 104 -8.80 2.37 -5.67
C PRO A 104 -7.98 2.75 -6.92
N ASP A 105 -7.77 4.04 -7.16
CA ASP A 105 -6.99 4.51 -8.33
C ASP A 105 -5.52 4.08 -8.25
N VAL A 106 -4.96 4.00 -7.03
CA VAL A 106 -3.60 3.50 -6.81
C VAL A 106 -3.55 1.99 -6.98
N ALA A 107 -4.57 1.26 -6.48
CA ALA A 107 -4.66 -0.18 -6.69
C ALA A 107 -4.74 -0.51 -8.18
N GLU A 108 -5.58 0.20 -8.93
CA GLU A 108 -5.70 0.05 -10.38
C GLU A 108 -4.38 0.37 -11.09
N LEU A 109 -3.68 1.43 -10.69
CA LEU A 109 -2.37 1.78 -11.26
C LEU A 109 -1.34 0.66 -11.04
N LEU A 110 -1.27 0.10 -9.84
CA LEU A 110 -0.33 -0.98 -9.51
C LEU A 110 -0.68 -2.28 -10.23
N ASP A 111 -1.97 -2.57 -10.43
CA ASP A 111 -2.42 -3.74 -11.20
C ASP A 111 -2.11 -3.59 -12.70
N GLN A 112 -2.14 -2.37 -13.23
CA GLN A 112 -1.83 -2.09 -14.64
C GLN A 112 -0.32 -2.03 -14.92
N GLY A 113 0.49 -1.62 -13.95
CA GLY A 113 1.97 -1.58 -14.05
C GLY A 113 2.64 -2.95 -13.93
N GLY A 114 1.91 -3.98 -13.50
CA GLY A 114 2.38 -5.36 -13.40
C GLY A 114 2.42 -6.07 -14.75
N VAL A 115 3.48 -5.85 -15.53
CA VAL A 115 3.88 -6.78 -16.59
C VAL A 115 4.48 -8.02 -15.92
N GLU A 116 3.86 -9.18 -16.20
CA GLU A 116 4.33 -10.57 -15.99
C GLU A 116 4.05 -11.24 -14.62
N HIS A 117 2.80 -11.69 -14.44
CA HIS A 117 2.58 -13.08 -14.02
C HIS A 117 2.84 -13.98 -15.24
N GLU A 118 4.09 -14.40 -15.47
CA GLU A 118 4.35 -15.60 -16.28
C GLU A 118 4.02 -16.83 -15.43
N GLU A 119 3.00 -17.57 -15.88
CA GLU A 119 2.55 -18.87 -15.37
C GLU A 119 3.59 -19.99 -15.58
#